data_AF-A0A2S7U3F9-F1
#
_entry.id   AF-A0A2S7U3F9-F1
#
_cell.length_a   1.000
_cell.length_b   1.000
_cell.length_c   1.000
_cell.angle_alpha   90.00
_cell.angle_beta   90.00
_cell.angle_gamma   90.00
#
_symmetry.space_group_name_H-M   'P 1'
#
loop_
_entity.id
_entity.type
_entity.pdbx_description
1 polymer ?
#
loop_
_entity_poly.entity_id
_entity_poly.type
_entity_poly.pdbx_seq_one_letter_code
_entity_poly.pdbx_strand_id
1 'polypeptide(L)' 'MSEGELSKIQGDELAMNARVDQKLREYRALEQDPNFLEIYGRDRLDLYKKGERVFRFSRAQNL' A
#
# COMPACT_ATOMS: atom_id res chain seq x y z
N MET A 1 -8.42 -5.16 35.12
CA MET A 1 -8.81 -5.19 33.70
C MET A 1 -9.90 -6.22 33.54
N SER A 2 -10.99 -5.85 32.90
CA SER A 2 -12.09 -6.75 32.57
C SER A 2 -11.73 -7.64 31.38
N GLU A 3 -12.42 -8.77 31.25
CA GLU A 3 -12.27 -9.69 30.12
C GLU A 3 -12.53 -8.99 28.76
N GLY A 4 -13.49 -8.05 28.73
CA GLY A 4 -13.78 -7.24 27.54
C GLY A 4 -12.64 -6.29 27.14
N GLU A 5 -11.95 -5.68 28.11
CA GLU A 5 -10.77 -4.84 27.83
C GLU A 5 -9.59 -5.66 27.31
N LEU A 6 -9.37 -6.85 27.87
CA LEU A 6 -8.33 -7.78 27.41
C LEU A 6 -8.58 -8.26 25.98
N SER A 7 -9.81 -8.66 25.67
CA SER A 7 -10.19 -9.11 24.32
C SER A 7 -9.98 -8.00 23.27
N LYS A 8 -10.32 -6.76 23.61
CA LYS A 8 -10.10 -5.61 22.74
C LYS A 8 -8.61 -5.37 22.47
N ILE A 9 -7.78 -5.37 23.51
CA ILE A 9 -6.32 -5.17 23.39
C ILE A 9 -5.71 -6.26 22.49
N GLN A 10 -6.10 -7.52 22.67
CA GLN A 10 -5.63 -8.62 21.84
C GLN A 10 -6.07 -8.47 20.37
N GLY A 11 -7.31 -8.01 20.13
CA GLY A 11 -7.79 -7.71 18.79
C GLY A 11 -7.01 -6.59 18.10
N ASP A 12 -6.72 -5.52 18.83
CA ASP A 12 -5.94 -4.38 18.34
C ASP A 12 -4.49 -4.79 18.03
N GLU A 13 -3.89 -5.62 18.88
CA GLU A 13 -2.54 -6.15 18.69
C GLU A 13 -2.45 -7.04 17.44
N LEU A 14 -3.40 -7.96 17.25
CA LEU A 14 -3.46 -8.80 16.05
C LEU A 14 -3.62 -7.97 14.78
N ALA A 15 -4.48 -6.96 14.81
CA ALA A 15 -4.67 -6.05 13.67
C ALA A 15 -3.39 -5.24 13.38
N MET A 16 -2.68 -4.81 14.42
CA MET A 16 -1.42 -4.10 14.25
C MET A 16 -0.33 -5.00 13.65
N ASN A 17 -0.17 -6.21 14.19
CA ASN A 17 0.81 -7.18 13.69
C ASN A 17 0.56 -7.52 12.22
N ALA A 18 -0.70 -7.74 11.82
CA ALA A 18 -1.05 -7.99 10.42
C ALA A 18 -0.66 -6.83 9.49
N ARG A 19 -0.84 -5.57 9.94
CA ARG A 19 -0.44 -4.38 9.17
C ARG A 19 1.07 -4.27 9.06
N VAL A 20 1.80 -4.52 10.14
CA VAL A 20 3.27 -4.50 10.16
C VAL A 20 3.82 -5.56 9.22
N ASP A 21 3.32 -6.78 9.30
CA ASP A 21 3.74 -7.89 8.44
C ASP A 21 3.50 -7.59 6.95
N GLN A 22 2.34 -7.02 6.63
CA GLN A 22 2.04 -6.58 5.28
C GLN A 22 3.05 -5.52 4.81
N LYS A 23 3.31 -4.49 5.63
CA LYS A 23 4.24 -3.41 5.28
C LYS A 23 5.66 -3.91 5.11
N LEU A 24 6.10 -4.87 5.92
CA LEU A 24 7.42 -5.49 5.79
C LEU A 24 7.54 -6.29 4.48
N ARG A 25 6.50 -7.04 4.09
CA ARG A 25 6.47 -7.74 2.79
C ARG A 25 6.52 -6.76 1.62
N GLU A 26 5.72 -5.70 1.66
CA GLU A 26 5.73 -4.64 0.65
C GLU A 26 7.13 -3.99 0.55
N TYR A 27 7.75 -3.65 1.69
CA TYR A 27 9.10 -3.10 1.74
C TYR A 27 10.13 -4.03 1.08
N ARG A 28 10.13 -5.32 1.43
CA ARG A 28 11.04 -6.30 0.84
C ARG A 28 10.81 -6.44 -0.67
N ALA A 29 9.56 -6.40 -1.11
CA ALA A 29 9.24 -6.47 -2.54
C ALA A 29 9.74 -5.25 -3.30
N LEU A 30 9.66 -4.03 -2.72
CA LEU A 30 10.23 -2.82 -3.33
C LEU A 30 11.74 -2.93 -3.53
N GLU A 31 12.44 -3.58 -2.60
CA GLU A 31 13.90 -3.74 -2.65
C GLU A 31 14.34 -4.87 -3.60
N GLN A 32 13.58 -5.96 -3.66
CA GLN A 32 14.04 -7.22 -4.26
C GLN A 32 13.36 -7.58 -5.58
N ASP A 33 12.18 -7.03 -5.87
CA ASP A 33 11.41 -7.32 -7.08
C ASP A 33 11.29 -6.04 -7.96
N PRO A 34 12.08 -5.95 -9.04
CA PRO A 34 12.03 -4.81 -9.96
C PRO A 34 10.65 -4.60 -10.60
N ASN A 35 9.86 -5.66 -10.81
CA ASN A 35 8.52 -5.54 -11.39
C ASN A 35 7.56 -4.93 -10.37
N PHE A 36 7.64 -5.38 -9.11
CA PHE A 36 6.84 -4.79 -8.03
C PHE A 36 7.19 -3.31 -7.83
N LEU A 37 8.48 -2.96 -7.86
CA LEU A 37 8.93 -1.57 -7.76
C LEU A 37 8.35 -0.70 -8.88
N GLU A 38 8.37 -1.18 -10.13
CA GLU A 38 7.81 -0.45 -11.26
C GLU A 38 6.29 -0.26 -11.14
N ILE A 39 5.55 -1.31 -10.78
CA ILE A 39 4.09 -1.24 -10.56
C ILE A 39 3.79 -0.23 -9.45
N TYR A 40 4.48 -0.34 -8.30
CA TYR A 40 4.27 0.57 -7.17
C TYR A 40 4.58 2.02 -7.56
N GLY A 41 5.67 2.27 -8.28
CA GLY A 41 6.05 3.61 -8.74
C GLY A 41 5.00 4.22 -9.69
N ARG A 42 4.45 3.43 -10.60
CA ARG A 42 3.40 3.88 -11.53
C ARG A 42 2.09 4.17 -10.79
N ASP A 43 1.65 3.26 -9.93
CA ASP A 43 0.34 3.34 -9.29
C ASP A 43 0.28 4.34 -8.13
N ARG A 44 1.34 4.41 -7.31
CA ARG A 44 1.35 5.20 -6.07
C ARG A 44 2.02 6.54 -6.20
N LEU A 45 2.99 6.64 -7.10
CA LEU A 45 3.83 7.83 -7.25
C LEU A 45 3.67 8.50 -8.61
N ASP A 46 2.82 7.95 -9.49
CA ASP A 46 2.52 8.53 -10.82
C ASP A 46 3.82 8.73 -11.63
N LEU A 47 4.77 7.79 -11.49
CA LEU A 47 6.07 7.78 -12.16
C LEU A 47 6.02 7.03 -13.48
N TYR A 48 6.81 7.49 -14.44
CA TYR A 48 6.90 6.93 -15.80
C TYR A 48 8.33 6.97 -16.33
N LYS A 49 8.64 6.08 -17.26
CA LYS A 49 9.97 6.03 -17.89
C LYS A 49 10.11 7.15 -18.91
N LYS A 50 11.35 7.58 -19.15
CA LYS A 50 11.66 8.62 -20.13
C LYS A 50 11.20 8.18 -21.53
N GLY A 51 10.46 9.05 -22.21
CA GLY A 51 9.96 8.81 -23.57
C GLY A 51 8.58 8.16 -23.64
N GLU A 52 8.01 7.74 -22.51
CA GLU A 52 6.64 7.23 -22.46
C GLU A 52 5.62 8.35 -22.70
N ARG A 53 4.58 8.04 -23.49
CA ARG A 53 3.41 8.90 -23.62
C ARG A 53 2.33 8.41 -22.66
N VAL A 54 2.00 9.23 -21.68
CA VAL A 54 1.03 8.91 -20.62
C VAL A 54 -0.29 9.60 -20.92
N PHE A 55 -1.38 8.84 -20.92
CA PHE A 55 -2.73 9.37 -21.06
C PHE A 55 -3.40 9.38 -19.69
N ARG A 56 -3.85 10.55 -19.25
CA ARG A 56 -4.64 10.69 -18.03
C ARG A 56 -6.07 11.04 -18.39
N PHE A 57 -7.00 10.29 -17.81
CA PHE A 57 -8.41 10.54 -17.95
C PHE A 57 -8.92 11.12 -16.65
N SER A 58 -9.24 12.41 -16.63
CA SER A 58 -10.11 12.95 -15.60
C SER A 58 -11.54 12.56 -15.95
N ARG A 59 -12.33 12.14 -14.97
CA ARG A 59 -13.78 12.18 -15.14
C ARG A 59 -14.12 13.66 -15.30
N ALA A 60 -14.78 14.03 -16.40
CA ALA A 60 -15.32 15.37 -16.53
C ALA A 60 -16.13 15.66 -15.26
N GLN A 61 -15.70 16.66 -14.49
CA GLN A 61 -16.56 17.24 -13.48
C GLN A 61 -17.75 17.77 -14.27
N ASN A 62 -18.92 17.15 -14.05
CA ASN A 62 -20.13 17.39 -14.83
C ASN A 62 -20.31 18.89 -15.13
N LEU A 63 -20.40 19.22 -16.41
CA LEU A 63 -21.00 20.46 -16.92
C LEU A 63 -22.47 20.53 -16.47
#